data_AF-A0A6U3R8U6-F1
#
_entry.id   AF-A0A6U3R8U6-F1
#
_cell.length_a   1.000
_cell.length_b   1.000
_cell.length_c   1.000
_cell.angle_alpha   90.00
_cell.angle_beta   90.00
_cell.angle_gamma   90.00
#
_symmetry.space_group_name_H-M   'P 1'
#
loop_
_entity.id
_entity.type
_entity.pdbx_description
1 polymer ?
#
loop_
_entity_poly.entity_id
_entity_poly.type
_entity_poly.pdbx_seq_one_letter_code
_entity_poly.pdbx_strand_id
1 'polypeptide(L)'
;MFKAGATALRCGARRNVIQRSFQQNRTLVQSSNKLIGSLRCSSTILSNPPPAIIQDDLSSLLRRSLSVSASSSAENQLVAPEGGGEIVRFLNLNNIADNPGAVKKKRRVGRGIGSSKGKTCGRGHKGQKARAGGGVHPTFEGGQTKFYKRLPKRGFKNKHAEPMLPINVGTLQNFVDMGRLRVPGPNDPPITMKDLVDAGVTKINAVKHGVKLLAKGKETLTAPLKIEISRASSEAIQAIEKAGGQIMTVHYNRLALKALLKPHRFDILPKRASPPPKLMEYYTSYDKRGYLSPEVQMRKLKANVSSTPSNDGEASTTKDE
;
A
#
# COMPACT_ATOMS: atom_id res chain seq x y z
N MET A 1 22.45 29.65 -22.15
CA MET A 1 22.71 29.32 -20.73
C MET A 1 21.38 29.20 -19.99
N PHE A 2 21.23 28.09 -19.26
CA PHE A 2 20.24 27.73 -18.24
C PHE A 2 18.72 27.78 -18.51
N LYS A 3 18.18 26.56 -18.71
CA LYS A 3 16.80 26.11 -18.46
C LYS A 3 16.48 26.02 -16.95
N ALA A 4 15.24 26.31 -16.57
CA ALA A 4 14.45 25.62 -15.53
C ALA A 4 13.00 26.16 -15.59
N GLY A 5 11.90 25.41 -15.64
CA GLY A 5 11.66 24.00 -15.32
C GLY A 5 11.15 23.87 -13.88
N ALA A 6 9.86 24.14 -13.61
CA ALA A 6 9.25 23.87 -12.31
C ALA A 6 7.93 23.09 -12.48
N THR A 7 8.05 21.81 -12.12
CA THR A 7 7.07 20.73 -12.10
C THR A 7 6.02 20.88 -10.99
N ALA A 8 4.76 20.61 -11.34
CA ALA A 8 3.68 20.34 -10.40
C ALA A 8 3.83 18.95 -9.77
N LEU A 9 3.74 18.86 -8.43
CA LEU A 9 3.60 17.59 -7.72
C LEU A 9 2.33 17.59 -6.87
N ARG A 10 1.54 16.55 -7.14
CA ARG A 10 0.24 16.20 -6.56
C ARG A 10 0.37 15.87 -5.07
N CYS A 11 -0.66 16.30 -4.35
CA CYS A 11 -0.96 15.91 -2.99
C CYS A 11 -1.42 14.44 -2.95
N GLY A 12 -0.84 13.64 -2.05
CA GLY A 12 -1.23 12.25 -1.83
C GLY A 12 -1.00 11.84 -0.38
N ALA A 13 -2.09 11.38 0.25
CA ALA A 13 -2.17 10.52 1.43
C ALA A 13 -1.75 11.08 2.81
N ARG A 14 -2.76 11.39 3.64
CA ARG A 14 -2.77 11.08 5.08
C ARG A 14 -4.19 10.66 5.53
N ARG A 15 -4.45 9.35 5.50
CA ARG A 15 -5.44 8.67 6.35
C ARG A 15 -4.67 7.60 7.12
N ASN A 16 -5.11 7.31 8.35
CA ASN A 16 -4.60 6.33 9.33
C ASN A 16 -3.83 6.92 10.51
N VAL A 17 -4.56 7.64 11.36
CA VAL A 17 -4.26 7.75 12.80
C VAL A 17 -5.58 7.69 13.60
N ILE A 18 -6.41 6.65 13.39
CA ILE A 18 -7.57 6.35 14.25
C ILE A 18 -7.81 4.84 14.24
N GLN A 19 -6.91 4.02 14.80
CA GLN A 19 -7.16 2.59 15.10
C GLN A 19 -6.25 2.06 16.22
N ARG A 20 -5.93 2.86 17.24
CA ARG A 20 -5.11 2.40 18.39
C ARG A 20 -5.70 2.66 19.78
N SER A 21 -6.95 3.11 19.87
CA SER A 21 -7.63 3.38 21.15
C SER A 21 -8.79 2.44 21.46
N PHE A 22 -8.89 1.28 20.78
CA PHE A 22 -10.05 0.38 20.90
C PHE A 22 -9.74 -1.01 21.47
N GLN A 23 -8.57 -1.23 22.07
CA GLN A 23 -8.18 -2.55 22.59
C GLN A 23 -7.92 -2.62 24.10
N GLN A 24 -8.17 -1.56 24.89
CA GLN A 24 -7.94 -1.60 26.34
C GLN A 24 -9.20 -1.77 27.21
N ASN A 25 -10.41 -1.79 26.63
CA ASN A 25 -11.66 -1.85 27.42
C ASN A 25 -12.44 -3.18 27.30
N ARG A 26 -11.79 -4.29 26.92
CA ARG A 26 -12.47 -5.59 26.74
C ARG A 26 -12.07 -6.69 27.72
N THR A 27 -11.30 -6.38 28.77
CA THR A 27 -10.78 -7.37 29.73
C THR A 27 -11.30 -7.20 31.16
N LEU A 28 -12.45 -6.54 31.37
CA LEU A 28 -12.99 -6.27 32.72
C LEU A 28 -14.46 -6.67 32.92
N VAL A 29 -15.01 -7.57 32.08
CA VAL A 29 -16.42 -8.01 32.17
C VAL A 29 -16.57 -9.55 32.25
N GLN A 30 -15.51 -10.30 32.51
CA GLN A 30 -15.57 -11.78 32.59
C GLN A 30 -15.18 -12.38 33.95
N SER A 31 -15.05 -11.57 35.00
CA SER A 31 -14.62 -12.04 36.33
C SER A 31 -15.55 -11.63 37.47
N SER A 32 -16.87 -11.75 37.27
CA SER A 32 -17.84 -11.53 38.34
C SER A 32 -19.13 -12.30 38.07
N ASN A 33 -19.02 -13.61 37.84
CA ASN A 33 -20.14 -14.55 37.89
C ASN A 33 -19.63 -15.88 38.43
N LYS A 34 -19.37 -15.90 39.73
CA LYS A 34 -19.24 -17.08 40.58
C LYS A 34 -19.21 -16.55 42.01
N LEU A 35 -20.36 -16.59 42.69
CA LEU A 35 -20.53 -16.91 44.11
C LEU A 35 -21.91 -16.43 44.59
N ILE A 36 -22.50 -17.28 45.44
CA ILE A 36 -23.67 -17.09 46.31
C ILE A 36 -25.00 -17.57 45.73
N GLY A 37 -25.36 -18.79 46.14
CA GLY A 37 -26.73 -19.25 46.28
C GLY A 37 -27.18 -19.26 47.75
N SER A 38 -28.49 -19.47 47.93
CA SER A 38 -29.25 -19.65 49.19
C SER A 38 -29.46 -18.33 49.97
N LEU A 39 -30.66 -17.89 50.41
CA LEU A 39 -31.81 -18.56 51.03
C LEU A 39 -33.10 -17.69 50.97
N ARG A 40 -34.24 -18.38 50.89
CA ARG A 40 -35.59 -18.16 51.49
C ARG A 40 -36.53 -17.01 51.05
N CYS A 41 -37.71 -17.51 50.66
CA CYS A 41 -39.11 -17.02 50.65
C CYS A 41 -39.49 -15.75 51.43
N SER A 42 -40.35 -14.91 50.84
CA SER A 42 -41.81 -14.80 51.16
C SER A 42 -42.49 -13.67 50.37
N SER A 43 -43.75 -13.91 49.94
CA SER A 43 -44.91 -13.00 49.69
C SER A 43 -44.65 -11.56 49.20
N THR A 44 -45.33 -10.97 48.20
CA THR A 44 -46.77 -10.94 47.90
C THR A 44 -46.99 -10.15 46.60
N ILE A 45 -48.14 -10.37 45.97
CA ILE A 45 -48.71 -9.78 44.75
C ILE A 45 -48.83 -8.25 44.80
N LEU A 46 -48.47 -7.54 43.73
CA LEU A 46 -49.26 -6.43 43.16
C LEU A 46 -48.74 -5.99 41.78
N SER A 47 -49.66 -6.02 40.84
CA SER A 47 -49.61 -5.61 39.45
C SER A 47 -49.35 -4.11 39.28
N ASN A 48 -48.43 -3.75 38.37
CA ASN A 48 -48.50 -2.54 37.54
C ASN A 48 -47.64 -2.76 36.28
N PRO A 49 -48.15 -2.50 35.05
CA PRO A 49 -47.35 -2.60 33.84
C PRO A 49 -46.41 -1.38 33.69
N PRO A 50 -45.19 -1.54 33.15
CA PRO A 50 -44.32 -0.41 32.84
C PRO A 50 -44.86 0.37 31.61
N PRO A 51 -44.71 1.71 31.57
CA PRO A 51 -45.18 2.52 30.45
C PRO A 51 -44.41 2.24 29.15
N ALA A 52 -45.14 2.43 28.04
CA ALA A 52 -44.69 2.17 26.67
C ALA A 52 -43.33 2.81 26.35
N ILE A 53 -42.44 1.97 25.82
CA ILE A 53 -41.18 2.37 25.18
C ILE A 53 -41.56 3.09 23.89
N ILE A 54 -41.39 4.41 23.86
CA ILE A 54 -41.38 5.21 22.64
C ILE A 54 -40.16 4.75 21.84
N GLN A 55 -40.41 4.16 20.67
CA GLN A 55 -39.37 3.88 19.67
C GLN A 55 -38.89 5.20 19.08
N ASP A 56 -37.97 5.87 19.78
CA ASP A 56 -37.22 6.97 19.18
C ASP A 56 -36.15 6.38 18.25
N ASP A 57 -36.43 6.55 16.98
CA ASP A 57 -35.68 6.13 15.81
C ASP A 57 -34.15 6.32 15.94
N LEU A 58 -33.43 5.22 15.76
CA LEU A 58 -31.98 5.14 15.52
C LEU A 58 -31.51 5.95 14.29
N SER A 59 -32.43 6.51 13.51
CA SER A 59 -32.16 7.38 12.36
C SER A 59 -31.68 8.79 12.78
N SER A 60 -32.01 9.23 13.99
CA SER A 60 -31.73 10.58 14.50
C SER A 60 -30.29 10.74 15.03
N LEU A 61 -29.69 9.66 15.56
CA LEU A 61 -28.35 9.66 16.15
C LEU A 61 -27.23 9.52 15.11
N LEU A 62 -27.53 8.99 13.92
CA LEU A 62 -26.55 8.86 12.83
C LEU A 62 -26.31 10.17 12.04
N ARG A 63 -27.09 11.24 12.28
CA ARG A 63 -26.91 12.53 11.58
C ARG A 63 -26.00 13.53 12.28
N ARG A 64 -25.51 13.26 13.50
CA ARG A 64 -24.88 14.29 14.33
C ARG A 64 -23.36 14.22 14.47
N SER A 65 -22.66 13.30 13.82
CA SER A 65 -21.21 13.11 13.97
C SER A 65 -20.40 13.24 12.67
N LEU A 66 -20.75 14.17 11.78
CA LEU A 66 -19.88 14.58 10.68
C LEU A 66 -19.91 16.09 10.45
N SER A 67 -19.47 16.89 11.44
CA SER A 67 -19.02 18.27 11.19
C SER A 67 -17.60 18.26 10.62
N VAL A 68 -17.47 17.66 9.42
CA VAL A 68 -16.27 17.78 8.59
C VAL A 68 -16.30 19.15 7.90
N SER A 69 -15.21 19.87 8.06
CA SER A 69 -14.94 21.19 7.51
C SER A 69 -15.23 21.25 6.01
N ALA A 70 -15.91 22.33 5.59
CA ALA A 70 -16.48 22.57 4.28
C ALA A 70 -15.57 22.22 3.08
N SER A 71 -15.81 21.04 2.51
CA SER A 71 -15.65 20.75 1.09
C SER A 71 -16.70 19.74 0.63
N SER A 72 -17.95 19.89 1.07
CA SER A 72 -19.08 19.13 0.56
C SER A 72 -19.43 19.66 -0.83
N SER A 73 -18.86 19.02 -1.85
CA SER A 73 -19.45 19.06 -3.18
C SER A 73 -20.66 18.14 -3.11
N ALA A 74 -21.87 18.65 -3.32
CA ALA A 74 -23.03 17.80 -3.49
C ALA A 74 -22.70 16.73 -4.54
N GLU A 75 -22.98 15.47 -4.22
CA GLU A 75 -22.82 14.37 -5.17
C GLU A 75 -23.70 14.69 -6.39
N ASN A 76 -23.12 14.56 -7.59
CA ASN A 76 -23.85 14.76 -8.83
C ASN A 76 -24.91 13.65 -8.95
N GLN A 77 -26.12 13.89 -8.45
CA GLN A 77 -27.29 13.18 -8.96
C GLN A 77 -27.42 13.58 -10.43
N LEU A 78 -27.33 12.60 -11.32
CA LEU A 78 -27.72 12.77 -12.72
C LEU A 78 -29.24 13.01 -12.71
N VAL A 79 -29.64 14.27 -12.58
CA VAL A 79 -31.03 14.65 -12.87
C VAL A 79 -31.16 14.48 -14.38
N ALA A 80 -31.86 13.43 -14.81
CA ALA A 80 -32.29 13.31 -16.19
C ALA A 80 -33.07 14.59 -16.56
N PRO A 81 -32.83 15.20 -17.73
CA PRO A 81 -33.57 16.38 -18.12
C PRO A 81 -35.04 16.00 -18.30
N GLU A 82 -35.86 16.34 -17.31
CA GLU A 82 -37.32 16.27 -17.38
C GLU A 82 -37.79 17.26 -18.45
N GLY A 83 -38.24 16.73 -19.60
CA GLY A 83 -39.06 17.46 -20.57
C GLY A 83 -38.30 18.31 -21.59
N GLY A 84 -37.93 17.70 -22.72
CA GLY A 84 -37.53 18.40 -23.93
C GLY A 84 -36.86 17.45 -24.91
N GLY A 85 -37.54 17.08 -25.99
CA GLY A 85 -37.08 16.06 -26.95
C GLY A 85 -35.61 16.20 -27.32
N GLU A 86 -34.86 15.10 -27.21
CA GLU A 86 -33.45 15.04 -27.55
C GLU A 86 -33.28 15.32 -29.05
N ILE A 87 -32.94 16.57 -29.38
CA ILE A 87 -32.41 16.87 -30.70
C ILE A 87 -31.08 16.12 -30.78
N VAL A 88 -31.01 15.07 -31.60
CA VAL A 88 -29.76 14.38 -31.90
C VAL A 88 -28.86 15.38 -32.63
N ARG A 89 -28.06 16.12 -31.87
CA ARG A 89 -27.12 17.10 -32.42
C ARG A 89 -25.87 16.36 -32.87
N PHE A 90 -25.50 16.54 -34.13
CA PHE A 90 -24.21 16.06 -34.63
C PHE A 90 -23.07 16.60 -33.76
N LEU A 91 -22.07 15.74 -33.51
CA LEU A 91 -20.94 16.01 -32.61
C LEU A 91 -19.97 17.02 -33.27
N ASN A 92 -20.34 18.29 -33.18
CA ASN A 92 -19.54 19.43 -33.62
C ASN A 92 -18.77 20.02 -32.44
N LEU A 93 -17.63 20.66 -32.68
CA LEU A 93 -16.81 21.29 -31.63
C LEU A 93 -17.59 22.26 -30.72
N ASN A 94 -18.63 22.90 -31.27
CA ASN A 94 -19.49 23.84 -30.54
C ASN A 94 -20.41 23.17 -29.51
N ASN A 95 -20.63 21.86 -29.61
CA ASN A 95 -21.58 21.09 -28.79
C ASN A 95 -20.88 20.27 -27.69
N ILE A 96 -19.55 20.35 -27.56
CA ILE A 96 -18.80 19.63 -26.54
C ILE A 96 -18.87 20.40 -25.22
N ALA A 97 -19.23 19.72 -24.13
CA ALA A 97 -19.24 20.28 -22.78
C ALA A 97 -18.66 19.27 -21.78
N ASP A 98 -18.06 19.79 -20.71
CA ASP A 98 -17.59 18.96 -19.60
C ASP A 98 -18.76 18.34 -18.83
N ASN A 99 -18.50 17.22 -18.15
CA ASN A 99 -19.48 16.62 -17.24
C ASN A 99 -19.97 17.66 -16.20
N PRO A 100 -21.27 17.70 -15.88
CA PRO A 100 -21.80 18.66 -14.92
C PRO A 100 -21.05 18.54 -13.59
N GLY A 101 -20.64 19.68 -13.02
CA GLY A 101 -19.87 19.73 -11.77
C GLY A 101 -18.35 19.54 -11.91
N ALA A 102 -17.82 19.19 -13.10
CA ALA A 102 -16.36 19.11 -13.32
C ALA A 102 -15.68 20.48 -13.14
N VAL A 103 -16.30 21.55 -13.62
CA VAL A 103 -15.83 22.94 -13.45
C VAL A 103 -16.80 23.72 -12.56
N LYS A 104 -16.32 24.16 -11.40
CA LYS A 104 -17.09 25.04 -10.51
C LYS A 104 -16.82 26.50 -10.82
N LYS A 105 -17.87 27.26 -11.12
CA LYS A 105 -17.79 28.72 -11.29
C LYS A 105 -17.31 29.36 -9.98
N LYS A 106 -16.11 29.95 -9.99
CA LYS A 106 -15.59 30.71 -8.84
C LYS A 106 -16.41 31.98 -8.67
N ARG A 107 -16.92 32.22 -7.47
CA ARG A 107 -17.57 33.50 -7.14
C ARG A 107 -16.53 34.63 -7.18
N ARG A 108 -16.77 35.64 -8.01
CA ARG A 108 -15.97 36.87 -8.05
C ARG A 108 -16.36 37.76 -6.86
N VAL A 109 -15.39 38.18 -6.06
CA VAL A 109 -15.61 39.03 -4.87
C VAL A 109 -15.56 40.52 -5.23
N GLY A 110 -16.23 41.38 -4.46
CA GLY A 110 -16.20 42.83 -4.68
C GLY A 110 -16.95 43.29 -5.95
N ARG A 111 -18.02 42.60 -6.32
CA ARG A 111 -18.86 42.88 -7.49
C ARG A 111 -20.32 43.03 -7.09
N GLY A 112 -20.62 44.07 -6.31
CA GLY A 112 -21.98 44.41 -5.86
C GLY A 112 -22.53 43.53 -4.73
N ILE A 113 -23.67 43.94 -4.17
CA ILE A 113 -24.32 43.33 -2.99
C ILE A 113 -24.92 41.95 -3.34
N GLY A 114 -25.50 41.79 -4.53
CA GLY A 114 -26.11 40.53 -4.99
C GLY A 114 -25.13 39.34 -5.04
N SER A 115 -23.83 39.60 -5.07
CA SER A 115 -22.79 38.55 -4.99
C SER A 115 -22.60 37.96 -3.57
N SER A 116 -23.31 38.46 -2.55
CA SER A 116 -23.16 38.21 -1.10
C SER A 116 -21.77 38.46 -0.49
N LYS A 117 -20.72 38.63 -1.31
CA LYS A 117 -19.35 39.00 -0.92
C LYS A 117 -18.94 40.34 -1.56
N GLY A 118 -19.86 41.31 -1.55
CA GLY A 118 -19.64 42.66 -2.06
C GLY A 118 -18.77 43.51 -1.12
N LYS A 119 -19.36 43.97 -0.01
CA LYS A 119 -18.81 45.02 0.87
C LYS A 119 -17.39 44.76 1.39
N THR A 120 -17.13 43.55 1.92
CA THR A 120 -15.82 43.21 2.55
C THR A 120 -15.05 42.13 1.80
N CYS A 121 -15.56 41.68 0.64
CA CYS A 121 -14.98 40.58 -0.15
C CYS A 121 -14.75 39.27 0.65
N GLY A 122 -15.41 39.10 1.81
CA GLY A 122 -15.19 37.97 2.72
C GLY A 122 -13.92 38.06 3.58
N ARG A 123 -13.28 39.24 3.67
CA ARG A 123 -12.07 39.46 4.49
C ARG A 123 -12.34 39.94 5.92
N GLY A 124 -13.57 40.35 6.22
CA GLY A 124 -13.96 40.91 7.53
C GLY A 124 -13.77 42.43 7.63
N HIS A 125 -13.69 42.94 8.86
CA HIS A 125 -13.56 44.36 9.18
C HIS A 125 -12.08 44.80 9.30
N LYS A 126 -11.83 45.96 9.92
CA LYS A 126 -10.52 46.61 10.05
C LYS A 126 -9.53 45.77 10.90
N GLY A 127 -8.84 44.82 10.27
CA GLY A 127 -7.79 44.02 10.91
C GLY A 127 -6.67 43.65 9.94
N GLN A 128 -5.57 43.10 10.45
CA GLN A 128 -4.38 42.78 9.63
C GLN A 128 -4.71 41.88 8.43
N LYS A 129 -5.63 40.91 8.58
CA LYS A 129 -6.07 40.00 7.50
C LYS A 129 -6.94 40.67 6.42
N ALA A 130 -7.50 41.85 6.69
CA ALA A 130 -8.36 42.56 5.76
C ALA A 130 -7.61 43.62 4.92
N ARG A 131 -6.43 44.04 5.37
CA ARG A 131 -5.57 44.99 4.64
C ARG A 131 -4.87 44.30 3.47
N ALA A 132 -4.36 45.10 2.54
CA ALA A 132 -3.55 44.59 1.44
C ALA A 132 -2.19 44.07 1.98
N GLY A 133 -1.74 42.92 1.47
CA GLY A 133 -0.48 42.29 1.87
C GLY A 133 -0.62 40.81 2.22
N GLY A 134 0.52 40.16 2.47
CA GLY A 134 0.58 38.81 3.01
C GLY A 134 0.22 38.85 4.49
N GLY A 135 -0.92 38.25 4.85
CA GLY A 135 -1.34 38.16 6.25
C GLY A 135 -0.36 37.37 7.11
N VAL A 136 -0.82 37.02 8.31
CA VAL A 136 -0.02 36.25 9.27
C VAL A 136 0.34 34.86 8.71
N HIS A 137 1.61 34.47 8.78
CA HIS A 137 2.06 33.14 8.37
C HIS A 137 1.31 32.05 9.16
N PRO A 138 0.87 30.92 8.55
CA PRO A 138 0.05 29.91 9.24
C PRO A 138 0.65 29.33 10.52
N THR A 139 1.97 29.38 10.69
CA THR A 139 2.68 28.90 11.88
C THR A 139 2.96 29.99 12.94
N PHE A 140 2.44 31.20 12.77
CA PHE A 140 2.61 32.28 13.74
C PHE A 140 1.52 32.20 14.81
N GLU A 141 1.94 32.17 16.07
CA GLU A 141 1.10 31.99 17.26
C GLU A 141 1.00 33.28 18.10
N GLY A 142 0.96 34.44 17.45
CA GLY A 142 0.72 35.72 18.15
C GLY A 142 1.92 36.28 18.92
N GLY A 143 3.14 35.81 18.65
CA GLY A 143 4.37 36.21 19.37
C GLY A 143 4.88 35.14 20.35
N GLN A 144 4.08 34.12 20.64
CA GLN A 144 4.53 32.95 21.39
C GLN A 144 5.61 32.17 20.61
N THR A 145 6.53 31.50 21.31
CA THR A 145 7.51 30.60 20.68
C THR A 145 6.78 29.53 19.88
N LYS A 146 7.02 29.41 18.58
CA LYS A 146 6.24 28.52 17.70
C LYS A 146 6.27 27.06 18.16
N PHE A 147 5.17 26.33 17.97
CA PHE A 147 5.04 24.92 18.38
C PHE A 147 6.23 24.02 17.95
N TYR A 148 6.67 24.14 16.69
CA TYR A 148 7.79 23.32 16.18
C TYR A 148 9.16 23.70 16.76
N LYS A 149 9.27 24.85 17.45
CA LYS A 149 10.46 25.23 18.23
C LYS A 149 10.39 24.74 19.67
N ARG A 150 9.18 24.59 20.24
CA ARG A 150 8.98 24.09 21.62
C ARG A 150 9.35 22.61 21.73
N LEU A 151 9.05 21.83 20.69
CA LEU A 151 9.36 20.40 20.69
C LEU A 151 10.86 20.16 20.42
N PRO A 152 11.51 19.26 21.16
CA PRO A 152 12.90 18.91 20.90
C PRO A 152 13.02 18.14 19.58
N LYS A 153 14.15 18.31 18.89
CA LYS A 153 14.50 17.49 17.72
C LYS A 153 14.88 16.10 18.22
N ARG A 154 14.14 15.05 17.80
CA ARG A 154 14.44 13.66 18.17
C ARG A 154 14.93 12.85 16.98
N GLY A 155 15.98 12.06 17.22
CA GLY A 155 16.51 11.08 16.27
C GLY A 155 17.16 11.69 15.02
N PHE A 156 17.45 10.82 14.06
CA PHE A 156 17.99 11.18 12.75
C PHE A 156 17.32 10.34 11.65
N LYS A 157 17.38 10.82 10.41
CA LYS A 157 16.94 10.04 9.25
C LYS A 157 18.12 9.22 8.73
N ASN A 158 18.06 7.90 8.90
CA ASN A 158 19.09 7.00 8.39
C ASN A 158 19.15 7.04 6.84
N LYS A 159 20.26 7.54 6.28
CA LYS A 159 20.50 7.63 4.82
C LYS A 159 20.86 6.30 4.18
N HIS A 160 21.40 5.37 4.96
CA HIS A 160 21.82 4.03 4.54
C HIS A 160 20.73 2.98 4.72
N ALA A 161 19.52 3.40 5.11
CA ALA A 161 18.38 2.50 5.15
C ALA A 161 17.99 2.11 3.71
N GLU A 162 17.89 0.81 3.46
CA GLU A 162 17.45 0.23 2.20
C GLU A 162 16.03 -0.32 2.36
N PRO A 163 14.99 0.55 2.30
CA PRO A 163 13.61 0.09 2.44
C PRO A 163 13.23 -0.77 1.22
N MET A 164 12.97 -2.04 1.48
CA MET A 164 12.48 -2.99 0.49
C MET A 164 10.96 -2.95 0.41
N LEU A 165 10.42 -3.27 -0.77
CA LEU A 165 8.97 -3.28 -1.00
C LEU A 165 8.35 -4.53 -0.35
N PRO A 166 7.44 -4.38 0.62
CA PRO A 166 6.76 -5.54 1.21
C PRO A 166 5.72 -6.10 0.23
N ILE A 167 5.81 -7.39 -0.07
CA ILE A 167 4.79 -8.16 -0.81
C ILE A 167 4.32 -9.29 0.09
N ASN A 168 3.01 -9.56 0.07
CA ASN A 168 2.41 -10.59 0.89
C ASN A 168 2.21 -11.88 0.09
N VAL A 169 2.31 -13.03 0.74
CA VAL A 169 2.09 -14.32 0.10
C VAL A 169 0.68 -14.44 -0.48
N GLY A 170 -0.35 -13.98 0.24
CA GLY A 170 -1.73 -13.99 -0.27
C GLY A 170 -1.93 -13.12 -1.51
N THR A 171 -1.15 -12.04 -1.66
CA THR A 171 -1.21 -11.25 -2.91
C THR A 171 -0.63 -12.00 -4.09
N LEU A 172 0.34 -12.90 -3.90
CA LEU A 172 0.85 -13.73 -5.00
C LEU A 172 -0.19 -14.76 -5.43
N GLN A 173 -0.83 -15.43 -4.47
CA GLN A 173 -1.90 -16.39 -4.75
C GLN A 173 -3.00 -15.76 -5.59
N ASN A 174 -3.52 -14.59 -5.19
CA ASN A 174 -4.58 -13.92 -5.95
C ASN A 174 -4.19 -13.66 -7.42
N PHE A 175 -2.91 -13.38 -7.70
CA PHE A 175 -2.44 -13.16 -9.07
C PHE A 175 -2.25 -14.46 -9.86
N VAL A 176 -1.98 -15.57 -9.17
CA VAL A 176 -2.01 -16.91 -9.76
C VAL A 176 -3.44 -17.29 -10.13
N ASP A 177 -4.39 -17.07 -9.23
CA ASP A 177 -5.81 -17.37 -9.45
C ASP A 177 -6.39 -16.55 -10.61
N MET A 178 -5.93 -15.29 -10.76
CA MET A 178 -6.27 -14.43 -11.91
C MET A 178 -5.57 -14.86 -13.21
N GLY A 179 -4.68 -15.86 -13.20
CA GLY A 179 -3.91 -16.31 -14.36
C GLY A 179 -2.84 -15.33 -14.86
N ARG A 180 -2.54 -14.28 -14.09
CA ARG A 180 -1.55 -13.25 -14.47
C ARG A 180 -0.12 -13.65 -14.10
N LEU A 181 0.03 -14.39 -13.01
CA LEU A 181 1.30 -14.91 -12.54
C LEU A 181 1.35 -16.41 -12.84
N ARG A 182 2.27 -16.82 -13.71
CA ARG A 182 2.49 -18.23 -14.04
C ARG A 182 3.17 -18.94 -12.87
N VAL A 183 2.66 -20.11 -12.50
CA VAL A 183 3.34 -21.03 -11.58
C VAL A 183 4.42 -21.76 -12.37
N PRO A 184 5.70 -21.67 -11.98
CA PRO A 184 6.79 -22.32 -12.69
C PRO A 184 6.75 -23.84 -12.46
N GLY A 185 6.92 -24.62 -13.53
CA GLY A 185 7.09 -26.06 -13.45
C GLY A 185 8.46 -26.51 -12.90
N PRO A 186 8.76 -27.81 -12.93
CA PRO A 186 10.05 -28.36 -12.47
C PRO A 186 11.26 -27.72 -13.16
N ASN A 187 11.18 -27.53 -14.48
CA ASN A 187 12.28 -27.07 -15.33
C ASN A 187 12.21 -25.57 -15.71
N ASP A 188 11.14 -24.87 -15.29
CA ASP A 188 10.98 -23.44 -15.58
C ASP A 188 11.85 -22.58 -14.64
N PRO A 189 12.28 -21.38 -15.08
CA PRO A 189 12.99 -20.46 -14.21
C PRO A 189 12.12 -20.00 -13.03
N PRO A 190 12.73 -19.68 -11.87
CA PRO A 190 11.99 -19.21 -10.70
C PRO A 190 11.37 -17.83 -10.93
N ILE A 191 10.25 -17.56 -10.25
CA ILE A 191 9.56 -16.27 -10.27
C ILE A 191 10.50 -15.21 -9.68
N THR A 192 10.89 -14.28 -10.52
CA THR A 192 11.83 -13.21 -10.21
C THR A 192 11.08 -11.89 -9.99
N MET A 193 11.75 -10.87 -9.43
CA MET A 193 11.17 -9.53 -9.27
C MET A 193 10.69 -8.88 -10.58
N LYS A 194 11.23 -9.29 -11.73
CA LYS A 194 10.77 -8.84 -13.06
C LYS A 194 9.39 -9.40 -13.36
N ASP A 195 9.18 -10.70 -13.14
CA ASP A 195 7.91 -11.37 -13.39
C ASP A 195 6.79 -10.80 -12.51
N LEU A 196 7.12 -10.41 -11.27
CA LEU A 196 6.16 -9.71 -10.38
C LEU A 196 5.73 -8.35 -10.93
N VAL A 197 6.63 -7.68 -11.64
CA VAL A 197 6.33 -6.38 -12.27
C VAL A 197 5.55 -6.59 -13.56
N ASP A 198 5.94 -7.55 -14.38
CA ASP A 198 5.30 -7.87 -15.65
C ASP A 198 3.87 -8.39 -15.43
N ALA A 199 3.66 -9.21 -14.39
CA ALA A 199 2.34 -9.64 -13.93
C ALA A 199 1.50 -8.50 -13.32
N GLY A 200 2.09 -7.34 -13.03
CA GLY A 200 1.40 -6.19 -12.46
C GLY A 200 1.17 -6.26 -10.95
N VAL A 201 1.83 -7.17 -10.22
CA VAL A 201 1.79 -7.22 -8.74
C VAL A 201 2.39 -5.94 -8.18
N THR A 202 3.46 -5.44 -8.81
CA THR A 202 4.14 -4.22 -8.38
C THR A 202 4.52 -3.31 -9.55
N LYS A 203 4.71 -2.03 -9.24
CA LYS A 203 5.20 -1.04 -10.21
C LYS A 203 6.72 -1.02 -10.21
N ILE A 204 7.33 -0.85 -11.39
CA ILE A 204 8.80 -0.79 -11.55
C ILE A 204 9.45 0.23 -10.58
N ASN A 205 8.86 1.41 -10.43
CA ASN A 205 9.43 2.49 -9.61
C ASN A 205 9.34 2.23 -8.09
N ALA A 206 8.52 1.25 -7.68
CA ALA A 206 8.40 0.85 -6.28
C ALA A 206 9.55 -0.06 -5.84
N VAL A 207 10.12 -0.86 -6.76
CA VAL A 207 11.23 -1.78 -6.48
C VAL A 207 12.57 -1.04 -6.55
N LYS A 208 12.91 -0.30 -5.49
CA LYS A 208 14.16 0.49 -5.43
C LYS A 208 15.35 -0.29 -4.86
N HIS A 209 15.12 -1.01 -3.77
CA HIS A 209 16.12 -1.81 -3.04
C HIS A 209 15.78 -3.30 -3.04
N GLY A 210 14.83 -3.70 -3.88
CA GLY A 210 14.33 -5.07 -3.96
C GLY A 210 12.99 -5.26 -3.25
N VAL A 211 12.61 -6.52 -3.13
CA VAL A 211 11.32 -6.97 -2.59
C VAL A 211 11.57 -7.77 -1.31
N LYS A 212 10.69 -7.58 -0.32
CA LYS A 212 10.64 -8.41 0.89
C LYS A 212 9.31 -9.16 0.94
N LEU A 213 9.38 -10.48 1.01
CA LEU A 213 8.20 -11.34 1.11
C LEU A 213 7.74 -11.48 2.57
N LEU A 214 6.45 -11.32 2.80
CA LEU A 214 5.78 -11.34 4.11
C LEU A 214 4.61 -12.33 4.13
N ALA A 215 4.31 -12.90 5.30
CA ALA A 215 3.39 -14.03 5.46
C ALA A 215 1.89 -13.68 5.54
N LYS A 216 1.47 -12.44 5.25
CA LYS A 216 0.04 -12.09 5.31
C LYS A 216 -0.74 -12.85 4.23
N GLY A 217 -1.84 -13.50 4.61
CA GLY A 217 -2.62 -14.35 3.70
C GLY A 217 -1.96 -15.69 3.40
N LYS A 218 -1.21 -16.25 4.36
CA LYS A 218 -0.59 -17.58 4.24
C LYS A 218 -1.58 -18.74 4.09
N GLU A 219 -2.81 -18.57 4.58
CA GLU A 219 -3.81 -19.65 4.62
C GLU A 219 -4.48 -19.90 3.28
N THR A 220 -4.48 -18.92 2.39
CA THR A 220 -5.03 -19.05 1.04
C THR A 220 -4.02 -19.63 0.06
N LEU A 221 -2.74 -19.77 0.46
CA LEU A 221 -1.68 -20.24 -0.43
C LEU A 221 -1.82 -21.75 -0.67
N THR A 222 -2.13 -22.11 -1.91
CA THR A 222 -2.19 -23.50 -2.38
C THR A 222 -1.20 -23.77 -3.50
N ALA A 223 -0.78 -22.73 -4.23
CA ALA A 223 0.11 -22.87 -5.38
C ALA A 223 1.56 -23.17 -4.95
N PRO A 224 2.24 -24.16 -5.58
CA PRO A 224 3.65 -24.45 -5.33
C PRO A 224 4.54 -23.41 -6.03
N LEU A 225 4.86 -22.30 -5.35
CA LEU A 225 5.62 -21.20 -5.92
C LEU A 225 7.13 -21.41 -5.76
N LYS A 226 7.89 -21.33 -6.87
CA LYS A 226 9.36 -21.18 -6.84
C LYS A 226 9.72 -19.71 -7.00
N ILE A 227 10.31 -19.09 -5.98
CA ILE A 227 10.46 -17.63 -5.89
C ILE A 227 11.92 -17.23 -5.64
N GLU A 228 12.42 -16.28 -6.44
CA GLU A 228 13.70 -15.59 -6.24
C GLU A 228 13.47 -14.11 -5.88
N ILE A 229 13.71 -13.75 -4.61
CA ILE A 229 13.43 -12.41 -4.06
C ILE A 229 14.61 -11.91 -3.22
N SER A 230 14.67 -10.62 -2.87
CA SER A 230 15.75 -10.08 -2.05
C SER A 230 15.74 -10.55 -0.59
N ARG A 231 14.58 -10.54 0.07
CA ARG A 231 14.43 -11.00 1.46
C ARG A 231 13.09 -11.69 1.70
N ALA A 232 13.02 -12.57 2.68
CA ALA A 232 11.78 -13.20 3.14
C ALA A 232 11.70 -13.22 4.68
N SER A 233 10.48 -13.18 5.23
CA SER A 233 10.23 -13.49 6.64
C SER A 233 10.23 -15.01 6.87
N SER A 234 10.63 -15.46 8.07
CA SER A 234 10.63 -16.88 8.46
C SER A 234 9.26 -17.54 8.24
N GLU A 235 8.19 -16.87 8.66
CA GLU A 235 6.82 -17.36 8.46
C GLU A 235 6.43 -17.49 6.97
N ALA A 236 7.00 -16.66 6.10
CA ALA A 236 6.69 -16.71 4.66
C ALA A 236 7.42 -17.88 4.00
N ILE A 237 8.66 -18.14 4.43
CA ILE A 237 9.44 -19.32 4.01
C ILE A 237 8.67 -20.59 4.36
N GLN A 238 8.26 -20.71 5.63
CA GLN A 238 7.48 -21.86 6.09
C GLN A 238 6.16 -22.03 5.33
N ALA A 239 5.44 -20.94 5.05
CA ALA A 239 4.17 -21.01 4.32
C ALA A 239 4.36 -21.55 2.89
N ILE A 240 5.38 -21.09 2.18
CA ILE A 240 5.65 -21.51 0.80
C ILE A 240 6.19 -22.94 0.76
N GLU A 241 7.08 -23.32 1.68
CA GLU A 241 7.57 -24.70 1.78
C GLU A 241 6.43 -25.67 2.11
N LYS A 242 5.47 -25.28 2.96
CA LYS A 242 4.26 -26.07 3.25
C LYS A 242 3.37 -26.29 2.03
N ALA A 243 3.29 -25.32 1.12
CA ALA A 243 2.58 -25.48 -0.16
C ALA A 243 3.42 -26.21 -1.23
N GLY A 244 4.59 -26.75 -0.88
CA GLY A 244 5.48 -27.45 -1.82
C GLY A 244 6.29 -26.53 -2.73
N GLY A 245 6.34 -25.23 -2.44
CA GLY A 245 7.16 -24.26 -3.15
C GLY A 245 8.61 -24.21 -2.66
N GLN A 246 9.43 -23.38 -3.33
CA GLN A 246 10.83 -23.16 -2.98
C GLN A 246 11.14 -21.66 -2.97
N ILE A 247 11.93 -21.21 -2.00
CA ILE A 247 12.36 -19.80 -1.92
C ILE A 247 13.89 -19.72 -1.99
N MET A 248 14.40 -18.81 -2.80
CA MET A 248 15.79 -18.37 -2.77
C MET A 248 15.86 -16.87 -2.51
N THR A 249 16.69 -16.46 -1.55
CA THR A 249 16.98 -15.05 -1.32
C THR A 249 18.27 -14.62 -2.01
N VAL A 250 18.19 -13.61 -2.87
CA VAL A 250 19.30 -13.16 -3.74
C VAL A 250 19.58 -11.68 -3.56
N HIS A 251 20.87 -11.34 -3.47
CA HIS A 251 21.29 -9.94 -3.39
C HIS A 251 21.27 -9.27 -4.76
N TYR A 252 20.67 -8.08 -4.82
CA TYR A 252 20.77 -7.22 -6.00
C TYR A 252 21.17 -5.80 -5.60
N ASN A 253 22.29 -5.33 -6.16
CA ASN A 253 22.64 -3.91 -6.14
C ASN A 253 21.64 -3.13 -7.02
N ARG A 254 21.53 -1.81 -6.82
CA ARG A 254 20.65 -0.92 -7.59
C ARG A 254 20.85 -1.01 -9.11
N LEU A 255 22.10 -1.13 -9.56
CA LEU A 255 22.43 -1.34 -10.99
C LEU A 255 21.90 -2.70 -11.49
N ALA A 256 22.13 -3.76 -10.72
CA ALA A 256 21.67 -5.11 -11.04
C ALA A 256 20.14 -5.22 -11.04
N LEU A 257 19.45 -4.59 -10.07
CA LEU A 257 17.98 -4.47 -10.07
C LEU A 257 17.48 -3.76 -11.33
N LYS A 258 18.14 -2.67 -11.73
CA LYS A 258 17.76 -1.94 -12.94
C LYS A 258 17.96 -2.79 -14.19
N ALA A 259 19.04 -3.56 -14.27
CA ALA A 259 19.31 -4.50 -15.37
C ALA A 259 18.27 -5.62 -15.43
N LEU A 260 17.89 -6.17 -14.28
CA LEU A 260 16.86 -7.20 -14.16
C LEU A 260 15.48 -6.68 -14.56
N LEU A 261 15.07 -5.51 -14.06
CA LEU A 261 13.74 -4.95 -14.31
C LEU A 261 13.61 -4.31 -15.69
N LYS A 262 14.68 -3.75 -16.25
CA LYS A 262 14.69 -3.05 -17.53
C LYS A 262 15.90 -3.48 -18.38
N PRO A 263 15.93 -4.72 -18.88
CA PRO A 263 17.06 -5.21 -19.65
C PRO A 263 17.25 -4.43 -20.96
N HIS A 264 16.16 -4.03 -21.65
CA HIS A 264 16.19 -3.24 -22.89
C HIS A 264 16.88 -1.87 -22.79
N ARG A 265 17.23 -1.41 -21.58
CA ARG A 265 17.94 -0.14 -21.37
C ARG A 265 19.46 -0.31 -21.39
N PHE A 266 19.94 -1.55 -21.42
CA PHE A 266 21.35 -1.88 -21.38
C PHE A 266 21.71 -2.60 -22.66
N ASP A 267 22.68 -2.06 -23.40
CA ASP A 267 23.20 -2.73 -24.60
C ASP A 267 23.98 -4.00 -24.20
N ILE A 268 24.73 -3.91 -23.10
CA ILE A 268 25.44 -5.03 -22.48
C ILE A 268 24.96 -5.16 -21.03
N LEU A 269 24.48 -6.36 -20.67
CA LEU A 269 23.99 -6.61 -19.32
C LEU A 269 25.15 -6.66 -18.31
N PRO A 270 25.12 -5.83 -17.26
CA PRO A 270 26.17 -5.84 -16.25
C PRO A 270 26.08 -7.11 -15.40
N LYS A 271 27.26 -7.63 -15.01
CA LYS A 271 27.36 -8.72 -14.02
C LYS A 271 26.82 -8.26 -12.67
N ARG A 272 26.19 -9.18 -11.92
CA ARG A 272 25.69 -8.90 -10.57
C ARG A 272 26.86 -8.77 -9.60
N ALA A 273 26.84 -7.74 -8.76
CA ALA A 273 27.84 -7.56 -7.70
C ALA A 273 27.54 -8.46 -6.50
N SER A 274 28.59 -8.96 -5.85
CA SER A 274 28.51 -9.65 -4.56
C SER A 274 27.93 -8.74 -3.46
N PRO A 275 27.28 -9.31 -2.43
CA PRO A 275 26.72 -8.51 -1.34
C PRO A 275 27.83 -7.80 -0.56
N PRO A 276 27.56 -6.60 -0.02
CA PRO A 276 28.49 -5.93 0.88
C PRO A 276 28.67 -6.74 2.17
N PRO A 277 29.81 -6.61 2.88
CA PRO A 277 30.10 -7.40 4.08
C PRO A 277 28.98 -7.41 5.12
N LYS A 278 28.31 -6.27 5.33
CA LYS A 278 27.15 -6.13 6.24
C LYS A 278 25.98 -7.05 5.91
N LEU A 279 25.77 -7.37 4.63
CA LEU A 279 24.69 -8.24 4.17
C LEU A 279 25.15 -9.69 3.93
N MET A 280 26.46 -9.95 3.97
CA MET A 280 27.03 -11.26 3.66
C MET A 280 26.44 -12.34 4.57
N GLU A 281 26.42 -12.10 5.88
CA GLU A 281 25.85 -13.02 6.89
C GLU A 281 24.42 -13.47 6.54
N TYR A 282 23.59 -12.53 6.06
CA TYR A 282 22.21 -12.84 5.68
C TYR A 282 22.14 -13.80 4.49
N TYR A 283 22.95 -13.58 3.44
CA TYR A 283 22.90 -14.38 2.22
C TYR A 283 23.70 -15.69 2.30
N THR A 284 24.58 -15.85 3.28
CA THR A 284 25.25 -17.12 3.58
C THR A 284 24.40 -18.02 4.48
N SER A 285 23.50 -17.45 5.29
CA SER A 285 22.66 -18.23 6.21
C SER A 285 21.65 -19.15 5.50
N TYR A 286 21.55 -20.40 5.96
CA TYR A 286 20.58 -21.38 5.44
C TYR A 286 19.15 -21.07 5.88
N ASP A 287 18.96 -20.57 7.10
CA ASP A 287 17.65 -20.19 7.66
C ASP A 287 16.91 -19.13 6.84
N LYS A 288 17.67 -18.25 6.17
CA LYS A 288 17.11 -17.20 5.30
C LYS A 288 17.04 -17.64 3.84
N ARG A 289 17.36 -18.90 3.55
CA ARG A 289 17.46 -19.47 2.19
C ARG A 289 18.35 -18.62 1.29
N GLY A 290 19.48 -18.18 1.84
CA GLY A 290 20.44 -17.35 1.14
C GLY A 290 21.12 -18.11 0.01
N TYR A 291 21.23 -17.48 -1.16
CA TYR A 291 21.83 -18.11 -2.35
C TYR A 291 23.33 -18.41 -2.22
N LEU A 292 24.03 -17.80 -1.25
CA LEU A 292 25.44 -18.07 -0.93
C LEU A 292 25.59 -19.12 0.17
N SER A 293 24.50 -19.70 0.66
CA SER A 293 24.57 -20.77 1.66
C SER A 293 25.26 -22.01 1.08
N PRO A 294 26.23 -22.60 1.78
CA PRO A 294 26.96 -23.79 1.31
C PRO A 294 26.02 -24.92 0.90
N GLU A 295 24.94 -25.16 1.64
CA GLU A 295 23.96 -26.21 1.32
C GLU A 295 23.23 -25.94 0.00
N VAL A 296 22.80 -24.69 -0.21
CA VAL A 296 22.12 -24.28 -1.46
C VAL A 296 23.08 -24.40 -2.64
N GLN A 297 24.35 -24.02 -2.45
CA GLN A 297 25.39 -24.16 -3.46
C GLN A 297 25.67 -25.63 -3.78
N MET A 298 25.80 -26.50 -2.78
CA MET A 298 26.01 -27.93 -2.99
C MET A 298 24.82 -28.58 -3.69
N ARG A 299 23.57 -28.20 -3.36
CA ARG A 299 22.39 -28.66 -4.11
C ARG A 299 22.43 -28.22 -5.56
N LYS A 300 22.84 -26.98 -5.82
CA LYS A 300 22.98 -26.44 -7.18
C LYS A 300 24.09 -27.14 -7.96
N LEU A 301 25.24 -27.41 -7.32
CA LEU A 301 26.34 -28.16 -7.92
C LEU A 301 25.91 -29.59 -8.26
N LYS A 302 25.23 -30.28 -7.34
CA LYS A 302 24.67 -31.62 -7.60
C LYS A 302 23.70 -31.62 -8.78
N ALA A 303 22.80 -30.63 -8.85
CA ALA A 303 21.85 -30.49 -9.96
C ALA A 303 22.53 -30.20 -11.31
N ASN A 304 23.63 -29.43 -11.30
CA ASN A 304 24.42 -29.15 -12.50
C ASN A 304 25.18 -30.41 -12.97
N VAL A 305 25.78 -31.17 -12.06
CA VAL A 305 26.48 -32.43 -12.40
C VAL A 305 25.52 -33.48 -12.94
N SER A 306 24.29 -33.56 -12.42
CA SER A 306 23.27 -34.48 -12.95
C SER A 306 22.69 -34.07 -14.30
N SER A 307 22.90 -32.82 -14.75
CA SER A 307 22.39 -32.32 -16.03
C SER A 307 23.46 -32.22 -17.12
N THR A 308 24.74 -32.36 -16.78
CA THR A 308 25.81 -32.59 -17.77
C THR A 308 25.73 -34.04 -18.26
N PRO A 309 25.45 -34.31 -19.55
CA PRO A 309 25.48 -35.67 -20.06
C PRO A 309 26.89 -36.25 -19.87
N SER A 310 26.98 -37.46 -19.31
CA SER A 310 28.22 -38.21 -19.23
C SER A 310 28.71 -38.51 -20.64
N ASN A 311 29.83 -37.89 -21.06
CA ASN A 311 30.57 -38.26 -22.26
C ASN A 311 31.29 -39.60 -22.04
N ASP A 312 30.55 -40.64 -21.71
CA ASP A 312 31.05 -42.03 -21.64
C ASP A 312 30.68 -42.70 -22.97
N GLY A 313 31.30 -42.21 -24.04
CA GLY A 313 31.19 -42.75 -25.40
C GLY A 313 32.57 -43.17 -25.87
N GLU A 314 32.92 -44.42 -25.54
CA GLU A 314 33.82 -45.35 -26.22
C GLU A 314 34.90 -44.73 -27.14
N ALA A 315 36.13 -44.70 -26.63
CA ALA A 315 37.31 -44.84 -27.46
C ALA A 315 37.28 -46.22 -28.13
N SER A 316 36.61 -46.33 -29.28
CA SER A 316 36.79 -47.45 -30.20
C SER A 316 38.13 -47.23 -30.91
N THR A 317 39.15 -47.91 -30.41
CA THR A 317 40.38 -48.14 -31.16
C THR A 317 40.04 -48.98 -32.38
N THR A 318 39.90 -48.37 -33.55
CA THR A 318 40.07 -49.07 -34.82
C THR A 318 41.56 -49.36 -34.99
N LYS A 319 42.01 -50.48 -34.43
CA LYS A 319 43.04 -51.28 -35.08
C LYS A 319 42.34 -51.96 -36.25
N ASP A 320 42.68 -51.59 -37.47
CA ASP A 320 42.74 -52.49 -38.63
C ASP A 320 43.40 -51.74 -39.79
N GLU A 321 44.39 -52.43 -40.38
CA GLU A 321 45.25 -52.13 -41.54
C GLU A 321 46.45 -51.17 -41.36
#